data_AF-A0A1F2JT60-F1
#
_entry.id   AF-A0A1F2JT60-F1
#
_cell.length_a   1.000
_cell.length_b   1.000
_cell.length_c   1.000
_cell.angle_alpha   90.00
_cell.angle_beta   90.00
_cell.angle_gamma   90.00
#
_symmetry.space_group_name_H-M   'P 1'
#
loop_
_entity.id
_entity.type
_entity.pdbx_description
1 polymer ?
#
loop_
_entity_poly.entity_id
_entity_poly.type
_entity_poly.pdbx_seq_one_letter_code
_entity_poly.pdbx_strand_id
1 'polypeptide(L)'
;MRKSFDGLCGLISSGMQRQATSGEVFVFLNRSRTHVKLLDWEKGGFVLYYKRLESGTFLAPGVKNGELSWSDLVLMVEGIQVVKSIQKRRFSLP
;
A
#
# COMPACT_ATOMS: atom_id res chain seq x y z
N MET A 1 -3.39 8.39 -11.79
CA MET A 1 -4.28 7.33 -11.26
C MET A 1 -5.66 7.94 -11.06
N ARG A 2 -6.59 7.72 -11.99
CA ARG A 2 -7.89 8.44 -12.04
C ARG A 2 -9.03 7.74 -11.26
N LYS A 3 -8.84 6.48 -10.89
CA LYS A 3 -9.85 5.66 -10.21
C LYS A 3 -10.05 6.10 -8.76
N SER A 4 -11.31 6.20 -8.34
CA SER A 4 -11.75 6.37 -6.93
C SER A 4 -12.14 5.00 -6.34
N PHE A 5 -12.91 4.97 -5.25
CA PHE A 5 -13.34 3.77 -4.52
C PHE A 5 -13.73 2.59 -5.43
N ASP A 6 -14.81 2.70 -6.21
CA ASP A 6 -15.33 1.57 -7.00
C ASP A 6 -14.35 1.10 -8.07
N GLY A 7 -13.65 2.05 -8.69
CA GLY A 7 -12.63 1.74 -9.68
C GLY A 7 -11.45 0.99 -9.07
N LEU A 8 -11.06 1.31 -7.85
CA LEU A 8 -10.02 0.59 -7.11
C LEU A 8 -10.52 -0.77 -6.64
N CYS A 9 -11.76 -0.86 -6.13
CA CYS A 9 -12.39 -2.13 -5.79
C CYS A 9 -12.40 -3.09 -6.99
N GLY A 10 -12.76 -2.58 -8.17
CA GLY A 10 -12.72 -3.36 -9.40
C GLY A 10 -11.33 -3.93 -9.72
N LEU A 11 -10.26 -3.16 -9.48
CA LEU A 11 -8.88 -3.64 -9.67
C LEU A 11 -8.50 -4.72 -8.66
N ILE A 12 -8.96 -4.61 -7.41
CA ILE A 12 -8.71 -5.61 -6.36
C ILE A 12 -9.39 -6.93 -6.76
N SER A 13 -10.68 -6.88 -7.09
CA SER A 13 -11.43 -8.08 -7.46
C SER A 13 -10.93 -8.70 -8.75
N SER A 14 -10.68 -7.92 -9.80
CA SER A 14 -10.25 -8.47 -11.10
C SER A 14 -8.77 -8.87 -11.12
N GLY A 15 -7.91 -8.07 -10.51
CA GLY A 15 -6.45 -8.19 -10.63
C GLY A 15 -5.81 -9.02 -9.53
N MET A 16 -6.37 -9.00 -8.32
CA MET A 16 -5.82 -9.69 -7.16
C MET A 16 -6.69 -10.87 -6.70
N GLN A 17 -7.92 -10.99 -7.22
CA GLN A 17 -8.89 -12.00 -6.79
C GLN A 17 -9.13 -11.95 -5.26
N ARG A 18 -9.03 -10.75 -4.68
CA ARG A 18 -9.32 -10.47 -3.26
C ARG A 18 -10.61 -9.65 -3.12
N GLN A 19 -11.14 -9.59 -1.91
CA GLN A 19 -12.29 -8.75 -1.59
C GLN A 19 -11.80 -7.43 -1.00
N ALA A 20 -12.27 -6.29 -1.52
CA ALA A 20 -11.86 -4.98 -1.01
C ALA A 20 -12.26 -4.72 0.46
N THR A 21 -13.19 -5.51 0.99
CA THR A 21 -13.69 -5.44 2.36
C THR A 21 -13.10 -6.52 3.27
N SER A 22 -12.01 -7.19 2.87
CA SER A 22 -11.38 -8.29 3.63
C SER A 22 -10.73 -7.85 4.95
N GLY A 23 -10.67 -6.54 5.23
CA GLY A 23 -9.92 -5.96 6.35
C GLY A 23 -8.45 -5.68 6.02
N GLU A 24 -8.05 -5.88 4.76
CA GLU A 24 -6.73 -5.53 4.26
C GLU A 24 -6.69 -4.10 3.76
N VAL A 25 -5.50 -3.50 3.85
CA VAL A 25 -5.21 -2.20 3.23
C VAL A 25 -4.55 -2.43 1.87
N PHE A 26 -5.21 -1.97 0.81
CA PHE A 26 -4.71 -2.11 -0.56
C PHE A 26 -3.92 -0.86 -0.98
N VAL A 27 -2.66 -1.08 -1.37
CA VAL A 27 -1.73 0.00 -1.74
C VAL A 27 -1.62 0.11 -3.26
N PHE A 28 -1.89 1.30 -3.80
CA PHE A 28 -1.80 1.58 -5.23
C PHE A 28 -0.79 2.68 -5.50
N LEU A 29 0.20 2.37 -6.33
CA LEU A 29 1.12 3.36 -6.88
C LEU A 29 0.72 3.71 -8.31
N ASN A 30 0.80 5.00 -8.66
CA ASN A 30 0.68 5.38 -10.05
C ASN A 30 1.93 4.94 -10.85
N ARG A 31 1.83 4.93 -12.18
CA ARG A 31 2.92 4.50 -13.07
C ARG A 31 4.24 5.26 -12.84
N SER A 32 4.17 6.56 -12.57
CA SER A 32 5.37 7.39 -12.31
C SER A 32 5.86 7.32 -10.85
N ARG A 33 5.18 6.56 -9.98
CA ARG A 33 5.48 6.43 -8.55
C ARG A 33 5.55 7.77 -7.80
N THR A 34 4.80 8.76 -8.23
CA THR A 34 4.69 10.07 -7.54
C THR A 34 3.44 10.17 -6.68
N HIS A 35 2.54 9.21 -6.79
CA HIS A 35 1.28 9.17 -6.04
C HIS A 35 1.03 7.78 -5.46
N VAL A 36 0.55 7.75 -4.22
CA VAL A 36 0.10 6.54 -3.54
C VAL A 36 -1.33 6.70 -3.06
N LYS A 37 -2.13 5.66 -3.22
CA LYS A 37 -3.45 5.52 -2.59
C LYS A 37 -3.45 4.31 -1.66
N LEU A 38 -4.01 4.47 -0.47
CA LEU A 38 -4.32 3.37 0.45
C LEU A 38 -5.83 3.27 0.56
N LEU A 39 -6.39 2.17 0.07
CA LEU A 39 -7.81 1.87 0.21
C LEU A 39 -7.99 0.93 1.41
N ASP A 40 -8.80 1.37 2.36
CA ASP A 40 -9.12 0.64 3.58
C ASP A 40 -10.63 0.51 3.74
N TRP A 41 -11.08 -0.61 4.29
CA TRP A 41 -12.48 -0.83 4.66
C TRP A 41 -12.60 -0.81 6.18
N GLU A 42 -13.19 0.27 6.68
CA GLU A 42 -13.39 0.49 8.11
C GLU A 42 -14.89 0.40 8.46
N LYS A 43 -15.19 0.45 9.77
CA LYS A 43 -16.58 0.52 10.23
C LYS A 43 -17.24 1.78 9.67
N GLY A 44 -18.25 1.58 8.82
CA GLY A 44 -19.03 2.67 8.22
C GLY A 44 -18.70 2.95 6.75
N GLY A 45 -17.64 2.36 6.19
CA GLY A 45 -17.40 2.44 4.75
C GLY A 45 -15.92 2.41 4.36
N PHE A 46 -15.68 2.72 3.08
CA PHE A 46 -14.33 2.83 2.54
C PHE A 46 -13.66 4.15 2.94
N VAL A 47 -12.38 4.05 3.30
CA VAL A 47 -11.48 5.18 3.53
C VAL A 47 -10.38 5.16 2.47
N LEU A 48 -10.04 6.34 1.95
CA LEU A 48 -9.00 6.49 0.93
C LEU A 48 -7.99 7.54 1.35
N TYR A 49 -6.78 7.10 1.71
CA TYR A 49 -5.66 8.00 1.91
C TYR A 49 -4.98 8.25 0.57
N TYR A 50 -4.73 9.51 0.22
CA TYR A 50 -4.11 9.89 -1.04
C TYR A 50 -2.95 10.86 -0.81
N LYS A 51 -1.72 10.43 -1.13
CA LYS A 51 -0.51 11.26 -1.02
C LYS A 51 0.10 11.45 -2.41
N ARG A 52 0.37 12.71 -2.76
CA ARG A 52 1.18 13.13 -3.90
C ARG A 52 2.51 13.65 -3.37
N LEU A 53 3.61 13.21 -3.96
CA LEU A 53 4.90 13.81 -3.73
C LEU A 53 5.05 15.04 -4.64
N GLU A 54 5.43 16.17 -4.04
CA GLU A 54 5.77 17.39 -4.80
C GLU A 54 7.16 17.29 -5.44
N SER A 55 8.00 16.35 -4.98
CA SER A 55 9.30 16.02 -5.57
C SER A 55 9.69 14.56 -5.28
N GLY A 56 10.46 13.96 -6.19
CA GLY A 56 10.92 12.58 -6.07
C GLY A 56 9.86 11.52 -6.38
N THR A 57 10.12 10.28 -5.97
CA THR A 57 9.27 9.12 -6.24
C THR A 57 9.26 8.17 -5.05
N PHE A 58 8.13 7.50 -4.82
CA PHE A 58 8.04 6.37 -3.91
C PHE A 58 8.96 5.25 -4.40
N LEU A 59 9.80 4.74 -3.49
CA LEU A 59 10.54 3.50 -3.72
C LEU A 59 9.54 2.37 -3.96
N ALA A 60 9.84 1.51 -4.95
CA ALA A 60 9.10 0.26 -5.06
C ALA A 60 9.38 -0.54 -3.79
N PRO A 61 8.37 -0.87 -3.00
CA PRO A 61 8.64 -1.61 -1.78
C PRO A 61 9.20 -2.98 -2.11
N GLY A 62 9.96 -3.55 -1.18
CA GLY A 62 10.40 -4.95 -1.23
C GLY A 62 9.22 -5.87 -0.97
N VAL A 63 8.24 -5.87 -1.88
CA VAL A 63 7.01 -6.65 -1.76
C VAL A 63 7.37 -8.13 -1.86
N LYS A 64 7.06 -8.89 -0.81
CA LYS A 64 7.15 -10.36 -0.83
C LYS A 64 5.76 -10.92 -1.05
N ASN A 65 5.59 -11.76 -2.08
CA ASN A 65 4.30 -12.40 -2.42
C ASN A 65 3.12 -11.43 -2.64
N GLY A 66 3.39 -10.20 -3.08
CA GLY A 66 2.34 -9.19 -3.26
C GLY A 66 1.95 -8.44 -1.98
N GLU A 67 2.57 -8.75 -0.84
CA GLU A 67 2.24 -8.16 0.47
C GLU A 67 3.34 -7.21 0.96
N LEU A 68 2.88 -6.17 1.65
CA LEU A 68 3.70 -5.10 2.18
C LEU A 68 3.60 -5.09 3.71
N SER A 69 4.73 -5.16 4.40
CA SER A 69 4.71 -4.99 5.85
C SER A 69 4.44 -3.53 6.23
N TRP A 70 3.91 -3.29 7.43
CA TRP A 70 3.75 -1.92 7.95
C TRP A 70 5.06 -1.12 7.92
N SER A 71 6.18 -1.77 8.27
CA SER A 71 7.49 -1.12 8.24
C SER A 71 7.90 -0.70 6.83
N ASP A 72 7.67 -1.55 5.83
CA ASP A 72 7.97 -1.22 4.43
C ASP A 72 7.09 -0.08 3.91
N LEU A 73 5.81 -0.06 4.30
CA LEU A 73 4.90 1.04 3.98
C LEU A 73 5.41 2.37 4.55
N VAL A 74 5.79 2.39 5.83
CA VAL A 74 6.32 3.59 6.49
C VAL A 74 7.60 4.07 5.79
N LEU A 75 8.56 3.17 5.56
CA LEU A 75 9.81 3.52 4.87
C LEU A 75 9.56 4.06 3.47
N MET A 76 8.64 3.45 2.72
CA MET A 76 8.25 3.92 1.40
C MET A 76 7.63 5.33 1.46
N VAL A 77 6.71 5.57 2.40
CA VAL A 77 5.97 6.84 2.52
C VAL A 77 6.87 7.99 2.97
N GLU A 78 7.87 7.71 3.79
CA GLU A 78 8.88 8.66 4.27
C GLU A 78 10.06 8.83 3.31
N GLY A 79 10.15 8.01 2.25
CA GLY A 79 11.24 8.08 1.28
C GLY A 79 12.59 7.62 1.85
N ILE A 80 12.57 6.74 2.84
CA ILE A 80 13.78 6.26 3.52
C ILE A 80 14.31 5.01 2.82
N GLN A 81 15.54 5.08 2.34
CA GLN A 81 16.28 3.92 1.84
C GLN A 81 17.11 3.29 2.97
N VAL A 82 16.83 2.02 3.27
CA VAL A 82 17.59 1.26 4.26
C VAL A 82 18.85 0.69 3.61
N VAL A 83 20.01 1.16 4.07
CA VAL A 83 21.32 0.61 3.66
C VAL A 83 21.71 -0.60 4.53
N LYS A 84 21.35 -0.57 5.81
CA LYS A 84 21.58 -1.66 6.76
C LYS A 84 20.45 -1.67 7.79
N SER A 85 19.84 -2.82 8.01
CA SER A 85 18.88 -3.03 9.10
C SER A 85 19.13 -4.35 9.80
N ILE A 86 18.82 -4.38 11.10
CA ILE A 86 18.84 -5.59 11.92
C ILE A 86 17.45 -5.74 12.51
N GLN A 87 16.64 -6.64 11.93
CA GLN A 87 15.33 -6.94 12.47
C GLN A 87 15.47 -7.92 13.63
N LYS A 88 15.11 -7.46 14.83
CA LYS A 88 15.02 -8.34 16.01
C LYS A 88 13.79 -9.23 15.87
N ARG A 89 13.81 -10.42 16.49
CA ARG A 89 12.66 -11.33 16.48
C ARG A 89 11.43 -10.60 17.03
N ARG A 90 10.32 -10.79 16.33
CA ARG A 90 8.97 -10.37 16.72
C ARG A 90 8.08 -11.60 16.71
N PHE A 91 7.05 -11.58 17.55
CA PHE A 91 6.00 -12.59 17.48
C PHE A 91 5.26 -12.45 16.14
N SER A 92 5.00 -13.57 15.48
CA SER A 92 4.20 -13.64 14.26
C SER A 92 3.09 -14.66 14.47
N LEU A 93 1.88 -14.33 14.05
CA LEU A 93 0.82 -15.33 13.96
C LEU A 93 1.19 -16.38 12.90
N PRO A 94 0.79 -17.65 13.08
CA PRO A 94 1.00 -18.72 12.10
C PRO A 94 0.37 -18.43 10.74
#